data_AF-A0A432LFP2-F1
#
_entry.id   AF-A0A432LFP2-F1
#
_cell.length_a   1.000
_cell.length_b   1.000
_cell.length_c   1.000
_cell.angle_alpha   90.00
_cell.angle_beta   90.00
_cell.angle_gamma   90.00
#
_symmetry.space_group_name_H-M   'P 1'
#
loop_
_entity.id
_entity.type
_entity.pdbx_description
1 polymer ?
#
loop_
_entity_poly.entity_id
_entity_poly.type
_entity_poly.pdbx_seq_one_letter_code
_entity_poly.pdbx_strand_id
1 'polypeptide(L)'
;MELALLVYIAIMSIILCIFMYIDKSRAKNHEWRISEKSLFTMAILGGACGGVLGMYLFRHKTRHNSFAFGFPLLAALHIFIIVRAFAIF
;
A
#
# COMPACT_ATOMS: atom_id res chain seq x y z
N MET A 1 -5.83 0.28 22.70
CA MET A 1 -4.88 0.95 21.79
C MET A 1 -4.66 0.15 20.51
N GLU A 2 -4.53 -1.16 20.60
CA GLU A 2 -4.35 -2.07 19.45
C GLU A 2 -5.46 -2.01 18.39
N LEU A 3 -6.72 -1.97 18.81
CA LEU A 3 -7.85 -1.87 17.87
C LEU A 3 -7.79 -0.59 17.03
N ALA A 4 -7.40 0.54 17.63
CA ALA A 4 -7.27 1.81 16.91
C ALA A 4 -6.16 1.74 15.85
N LEU A 5 -5.04 1.07 16.16
CA LEU A 5 -3.94 0.86 15.22
C LEU A 5 -4.39 -0.02 14.03
N LEU A 6 -5.11 -1.11 14.30
CA LEU A 6 -5.63 -1.99 13.24
C LEU A 6 -6.63 -1.26 12.33
N VAL A 7 -7.54 -0.48 12.91
CA VAL A 7 -8.51 0.33 12.14
C VAL A 7 -7.77 1.37 11.29
N TYR A 8 -6.76 2.04 11.85
CA TYR A 8 -5.95 3.01 11.09
C TYR A 8 -5.25 2.36 9.89
N ILE A 9 -4.59 1.21 10.09
CA ILE A 9 -3.93 0.45 9.00
C ILE A 9 -4.94 -0.01 7.95
N ALA A 10 -6.13 -0.46 8.37
CA ALA A 10 -7.19 -0.87 7.46
C ALA A 10 -7.67 0.30 6.58
N ILE A 11 -7.91 1.48 7.18
CA ILE A 11 -8.30 2.68 6.45
C ILE A 11 -7.20 3.09 5.46
N MET A 12 -5.94 3.16 5.90
CA MET A 12 -4.81 3.53 5.04
C MET A 12 -4.63 2.54 3.88
N SER A 13 -4.87 1.24 4.14
CA SER A 13 -4.84 0.20 3.11
C SER A 13 -5.95 0.40 2.07
N ILE A 14 -7.17 0.70 2.49
CA ILE A 14 -8.29 0.97 1.57
C ILE A 14 -7.98 2.21 0.72
N ILE A 15 -7.51 3.30 1.35
CA ILE A 15 -7.15 4.54 0.64
C ILE A 15 -6.09 4.24 -0.43
N LEU A 16 -5.00 3.55 -0.07
CA LEU A 16 -3.93 3.28 -1.03
C LEU A 16 -4.40 2.36 -2.18
N CYS A 17 -5.24 1.38 -1.88
CA CYS A 17 -5.84 0.52 -2.90
C CYS A 17 -6.67 1.35 -3.91
N ILE A 18 -7.50 2.28 -3.43
CA ILE A 18 -8.27 3.20 -4.27
C ILE A 18 -7.35 4.10 -5.11
N PHE A 19 -6.27 4.62 -4.52
CA PHE A 19 -5.31 5.44 -5.28
C PHE A 19 -4.63 4.66 -6.39
N MET A 20 -4.34 3.37 -6.19
CA MET A 20 -3.82 2.50 -7.27
C MET A 20 -4.84 2.26 -8.38
N TYR A 21 -6.12 2.09 -8.04
CA TYR A 21 -7.19 2.01 -9.02
C TYR A 21 -7.29 3.30 -9.84
N ILE A 22 -7.28 4.46 -9.16
CA ILE A 22 -7.32 5.77 -9.80
C ILE A 22 -6.11 5.94 -10.72
N ASP A 23 -4.88 5.62 -10.29
CA ASP A 23 -3.70 5.73 -11.17
C ASP A 23 -3.85 4.84 -12.41
N LYS A 24 -4.40 3.64 -12.25
CA LYS A 24 -4.66 2.74 -13.39
C LYS A 24 -5.71 3.31 -14.34
N SER A 25 -6.76 3.94 -13.81
CA SER A 25 -7.80 4.59 -14.61
C SER A 25 -7.25 5.79 -15.37
N ARG A 26 -6.50 6.67 -14.70
CA ARG A 26 -5.84 7.83 -15.32
C ARG A 26 -4.86 7.42 -16.43
N ALA A 27 -4.13 6.32 -16.23
CA ALA A 27 -3.26 5.77 -17.27
C ALA A 27 -4.03 5.30 -18.53
N LYS A 28 -5.28 4.85 -18.40
CA LYS A 28 -6.13 4.50 -19.55
C LYS A 28 -6.70 5.76 -20.23
N ASN A 29 -7.04 6.77 -19.45
CA ASN A 29 -7.62 8.02 -19.95
C ASN A 29 -6.58 9.05 -20.43
N HIS A 30 -5.29 8.70 -20.44
CA HIS A 30 -4.18 9.61 -20.79
C HIS A 30 -4.11 10.86 -19.90
N GLU A 31 -4.54 10.73 -18.65
CA GLU A 31 -4.52 11.79 -17.65
C GLU A 31 -3.22 11.77 -16.82
N TRP A 32 -3.00 12.83 -16.04
CA TRP A 32 -1.83 12.95 -15.18
C TRP A 32 -1.83 11.88 -14.07
N ARG A 33 -0.77 11.08 -14.07
CA ARG A 33 -0.59 9.94 -13.16
C ARG A 33 -0.16 10.37 -11.78
N ILE A 34 -0.56 9.61 -10.77
CA ILE A 34 -0.14 9.78 -9.38
C ILE A 34 1.34 9.44 -9.28
N SER A 35 2.12 10.31 -8.63
CA SER A 35 3.54 10.09 -8.47
C SER A 35 3.82 8.81 -7.67
N GLU A 36 4.83 8.04 -8.07
CA GLU A 36 5.20 6.81 -7.37
C GLU A 36 5.59 7.10 -5.91
N LYS A 37 6.26 8.23 -5.68
CA LYS A 37 6.63 8.70 -4.34
C LYS A 37 5.40 8.81 -3.44
N SER A 38 4.30 9.41 -3.92
CA SER A 38 3.06 9.52 -3.14
C SER A 38 2.51 8.14 -2.75
N LEU A 39 2.48 7.18 -3.68
CA LEU A 39 2.00 5.82 -3.41
C LEU A 39 2.89 5.11 -2.38
N PHE A 40 4.21 5.27 -2.47
CA PHE A 40 5.15 4.74 -1.48
C PHE A 40 5.02 5.41 -0.11
N THR A 41 4.82 6.73 -0.06
CA THR A 41 4.58 7.45 1.21
C THR A 41 3.32 6.91 1.90
N MET A 42 2.22 6.73 1.17
CA MET A 42 1.01 6.12 1.72
C MET A 42 1.23 4.67 2.18
N ALA A 43 2.07 3.92 1.47
CA ALA A 43 2.45 2.57 1.87
C ALA A 43 3.17 2.58 3.24
N ILE A 44 4.16 3.47 3.40
CA ILE A 44 4.93 3.66 4.63
C ILE A 44 4.05 4.15 5.79
N LEU A 45 3.05 4.99 5.52
CA LEU A 45 2.10 5.47 6.54
C LEU A 45 1.10 4.39 7.02
N GLY A 46 1.18 3.16 6.52
CA GLY A 46 0.33 2.05 6.95
C GLY A 46 -0.54 1.46 5.84
N GLY A 47 -0.46 1.97 4.62
CA GLY A 47 -1.22 1.46 3.48
C GLY A 47 -0.60 0.26 2.77
N ALA A 48 0.59 -0.20 3.17
CA ALA A 48 1.38 -1.18 2.42
C ALA A 48 0.60 -2.45 2.02
N CYS A 49 -0.20 -3.02 2.93
CA CYS A 49 -1.03 -4.19 2.64
C CYS A 49 -2.07 -3.92 1.53
N GLY A 50 -2.78 -2.79 1.63
CA GLY A 50 -3.70 -2.36 0.59
C GLY A 50 -3.03 -2.00 -0.74
N GLY A 51 -1.79 -1.51 -0.69
CA GLY A 51 -0.97 -1.30 -1.87
C GLY A 51 -0.58 -2.59 -2.59
N VAL A 52 -0.15 -3.61 -1.84
CA VAL A 52 0.11 -4.95 -2.41
C VAL A 52 -1.17 -5.52 -3.04
N LEU A 53 -2.30 -5.45 -2.34
CA LEU A 53 -3.61 -5.87 -2.86
C LEU A 53 -3.98 -5.12 -4.14
N GLY A 54 -3.91 -3.79 -4.13
CA GLY A 54 -4.22 -2.95 -5.28
C GLY A 54 -3.31 -3.24 -6.49
N MET A 55 -2.02 -3.52 -6.25
CA MET A 55 -1.08 -3.91 -7.30
C MET A 55 -1.54 -5.16 -8.03
N TYR A 56 -1.90 -6.22 -7.30
CA TYR A 56 -2.32 -7.49 -7.91
C TYR A 56 -3.72 -7.40 -8.51
N LEU A 57 -4.68 -6.77 -7.82
CA LEU A 57 -6.06 -6.61 -8.29
C LEU A 57 -6.15 -5.82 -9.59
N PHE A 58 -5.44 -4.70 -9.69
CA PHE A 58 -5.49 -3.82 -10.87
C PHE A 58 -4.37 -4.08 -11.88
N ARG A 59 -3.55 -5.11 -11.64
CA ARG A 59 -2.32 -5.42 -12.39
C ARG A 59 -1.50 -4.14 -12.60
N HIS A 60 -1.32 -3.41 -11.50
CA HIS A 60 -0.69 -2.12 -11.46
C HIS A 60 0.81 -2.29 -11.21
N LYS A 61 1.64 -2.05 -12.24
CA LYS A 61 3.11 -2.04 -12.15
C LYS A 61 3.71 -3.30 -11.47
N THR A 62 3.09 -4.46 -11.67
CA THR A 62 3.55 -5.74 -11.08
C THR A 62 4.92 -6.20 -11.58
N ARG A 63 5.36 -5.73 -12.76
CA ARG A 63 6.69 -5.99 -13.33
C ARG A 63 7.70 -4.86 -13.10
N HIS A 64 7.29 -3.77 -12.47
CA HIS A 64 8.19 -2.65 -12.19
C HIS A 64 8.94 -2.95 -10.90
N ASN A 65 10.26 -3.11 -10.97
CA ASN A 65 11.07 -3.59 -9.84
C ASN A 65 10.81 -2.83 -8.53
N SER A 66 10.69 -1.50 -8.60
CA SER A 66 10.39 -0.70 -7.41
C SER A 66 9.09 -1.14 -6.74
N PHE A 67 8.04 -1.42 -7.51
CA PHE A 67 6.74 -1.85 -6.98
C PHE A 67 6.75 -3.32 -6.61
N ALA A 68 7.29 -4.19 -7.47
CA ALA A 68 7.31 -5.63 -7.29
C ALA A 68 8.07 -6.06 -6.03
N PHE A 69 9.15 -5.36 -5.68
CA PHE A 69 9.90 -5.62 -4.45
C PHE A 69 9.54 -4.67 -3.32
N GLY A 70 9.35 -3.37 -3.60
CA GLY A 70 9.15 -2.36 -2.57
C GLY A 70 7.85 -2.53 -1.78
N PHE A 71 6.71 -2.78 -2.45
CA PHE A 71 5.44 -2.94 -1.75
C PHE A 71 5.38 -4.21 -0.88
N PRO A 72 5.77 -5.41 -1.37
CA PRO A 72 5.84 -6.60 -0.53
C PRO A 72 6.83 -6.47 0.64
N LEU A 73 7.99 -5.84 0.41
CA LEU A 73 8.99 -5.62 1.46
C LEU A 73 8.46 -4.68 2.55
N LEU A 74 7.80 -3.58 2.17
CA LEU A 74 7.16 -2.66 3.14
C LEU A 74 6.02 -3.34 3.90
N ALA A 75 5.20 -4.14 3.22
CA ALA A 75 4.14 -4.90 3.88
C ALA A 75 4.70 -5.91 4.89
N ALA A 76 5.77 -6.64 4.53
CA ALA A 76 6.44 -7.57 5.44
C ALA A 76 7.04 -6.86 6.65
N LEU A 77 7.68 -5.70 6.45
CA LEU A 77 8.23 -4.88 7.53
C LEU A 77 7.12 -4.41 8.49
N HIS A 78 5.99 -3.94 7.96
CA HIS A 78 4.85 -3.54 8.80
C HIS A 78 4.28 -4.70 9.59
N ILE A 79 4.07 -5.86 8.97
CA ILE A 79 3.58 -7.06 9.67
C ILE A 79 4.55 -7.44 10.78
N PHE A 80 5.86 -7.41 10.52
CA PHE A 80 6.87 -7.70 11.54
C PHE A 80 6.78 -6.73 12.73
N ILE A 81 6.70 -5.42 12.47
CA ILE A 81 6.57 -4.40 13.52
C ILE A 81 5.29 -4.62 14.34
N ILE A 82 4.17 -4.89 13.67
CA ILE A 82 2.88 -5.14 14.32
C ILE A 82 2.99 -6.38 15.21
N VAL A 83 3.44 -7.52 14.68
CA VAL A 83 3.58 -8.76 15.47
C VAL A 83 4.48 -8.55 16.68
N ARG A 84 5.59 -7.83 16.52
CA ARG A 84 6.48 -7.49 17.64
C ARG A 84 5.82 -6.57 18.66
N ALA A 85 5.05 -5.58 18.23
CA ALA A 85 4.32 -4.68 19.13
C ALA A 85 3.28 -5.43 19.97
N PHE A 86 2.53 -6.34 19.34
CA PHE A 86 1.54 -7.19 20.03
C PHE A 86 2.18 -8.27 20.91
N ALA A 87 3.37 -8.76 20.59
CA ALA A 87 4.06 -9.79 21.37
C ALA A 87 4.81 -9.24 22.61
N ILE A 88 4.99 -7.92 22.70
CA ILE A 88 5.70 -7.24 23.81
C ILE A 88 4.72 -6.81 24.93
N PHE A 89 3.41 -6.74 24.63
CA PHE A 89 2.33 -6.46 25.58
C PHE A 89 1.63 -7.75 26.02
#